data_AF-A0A9P1IEL8-F1
#
_entry.id   AF-A0A9P1IEL8-F1
#
_cell.length_a   1.000
_cell.length_b   1.000
_cell.length_c   1.000
_cell.angle_alpha   90.00
_cell.angle_beta   90.00
_cell.angle_gamma   90.00
#
_symmetry.space_group_name_H-M   'P 1'
#
loop_
_entity.id
_entity.type
_entity.pdbx_description
1 polymer ?
#
loop_
_entity_poly.entity_id
_entity_poly.type
_entity_poly.pdbx_seq_one_letter_code
_entity_poly.pdbx_strand_id
1 'polypeptide(L)'
;MQVASRHPHLKLFYAVGGWENSQYFSILTADHARRSVLISNLVGVIEEYGFDGIDIDWEYPVTGGAVEGTQADRRNYVSLMRELRSELNELSDKTSKSYLISFAGAAGHWVLKPGYDLVQLMKYCDFVNVMSYDYFGAWASKWGAYTGPPAPLHFAMPKKFSGRMNVHATMKDYSCQMRSTEKINMGVPFYGRYWRNVGEPVDSSDDMWRTAKPTNSEGTKFDGGDIQWRQLNDTWKSRAKFHQGAKAPYIWLSEQKTFVGFENRESLQSKVRYINEHNLGGVMIWAIDFDDDQGSLMDSLDVCGGDKGKEQSSASSKFPYKCSPIDEKRWWTYDDNPELAGMCGKSAPLIDGFYPVCDPDDPGHACCGKFGYCGSGAEFCACPECIDYGADPSLILKEPVKPTQKVTWYTQEAEDGRRGRCGREVPPLEDGTAPTCNPDDQNAHCCSNGGYCGNSKRGFPQASA
;
A
#
# COMPACT_ATOMS: atom_id res chain seq x y z
N MET A 1 24.62 26.15 3.28
CA MET A 1 25.67 26.29 4.33
C MET A 1 25.42 27.38 5.37
N GLN A 2 25.14 28.64 5.02
CA GLN A 2 24.95 29.72 6.03
C GLN A 2 23.73 29.51 6.96
N VAL A 3 22.64 28.91 6.47
CA VAL A 3 21.49 28.57 7.33
C VAL A 3 21.89 27.46 8.29
N ALA A 4 22.46 26.35 7.81
CA ALA A 4 22.91 25.25 8.66
C ALA A 4 23.94 25.67 9.72
N SER A 5 24.85 26.61 9.43
CA SER A 5 25.80 27.10 10.44
C SER A 5 25.14 27.85 11.60
N ARG A 6 23.94 28.40 11.41
CA ARG A 6 23.14 29.03 12.47
C ARG A 6 22.23 28.05 13.19
N HIS A 7 21.98 26.87 12.61
CA HIS A 7 21.11 25.83 13.13
C HIS A 7 21.88 24.50 13.22
N PRO A 8 22.74 24.30 14.24
CA PRO A 8 23.66 23.15 14.30
C PRO A 8 22.98 21.78 14.39
N HIS A 9 21.67 21.75 14.68
CA HIS A 9 20.84 20.54 14.66
C HIS A 9 20.33 20.19 13.25
N LEU A 10 20.37 21.13 12.31
CA LEU A 10 19.95 20.92 10.92
C LEU A 10 20.99 20.05 10.21
N LYS A 11 20.50 19.02 9.52
CA LYS A 11 21.30 18.15 8.66
C LYS A 11 20.95 18.42 7.21
N LEU A 12 21.96 18.62 6.37
CA LEU A 12 21.79 18.87 4.95
C LEU A 12 22.13 17.61 4.15
N PHE A 13 21.17 17.12 3.38
CA PHE A 13 21.35 15.97 2.52
C PHE A 13 21.44 16.41 1.07
N TYR A 14 22.26 15.72 0.29
CA TYR A 14 22.22 15.81 -1.17
C TYR A 14 21.26 14.74 -1.69
N ALA A 15 20.12 15.15 -2.24
CA ALA A 15 19.16 14.24 -2.85
C ALA A 15 19.51 13.98 -4.32
N VAL A 16 19.52 12.71 -4.72
CA VAL A 16 19.94 12.28 -6.06
C VAL A 16 18.79 11.54 -6.73
N GLY A 17 18.36 12.04 -7.90
CA GLY A 17 17.29 11.44 -8.68
C GLY A 17 16.03 12.30 -8.69
N GLY A 18 14.92 11.70 -8.26
CA GLY A 18 13.57 12.19 -8.43
C GLY A 18 12.96 11.75 -9.76
N TRP A 19 11.68 12.05 -9.94
CA TRP A 19 10.88 11.67 -11.10
C TRP A 19 11.56 11.92 -12.46
N GLU A 20 12.16 13.09 -12.68
CA GLU A 20 12.79 13.44 -13.96
C GLU A 20 14.25 12.98 -14.13
N ASN A 21 14.94 12.61 -13.03
CA ASN A 21 16.38 12.30 -13.07
C ASN A 21 16.73 10.86 -12.64
N SER A 22 15.75 9.96 -12.66
CA SER A 22 15.93 8.55 -12.30
C SER A 22 16.29 7.63 -13.49
N GLN A 23 16.28 8.14 -14.72
CA GLN A 23 16.46 7.37 -15.96
C GLN A 23 17.82 6.64 -16.07
N TYR A 24 18.83 7.08 -15.33
CA TYR A 24 20.18 6.49 -15.40
C TYR A 24 20.47 5.44 -14.32
N PHE A 25 19.67 5.35 -13.26
CA PHE A 25 19.99 4.47 -12.13
C PHE A 25 20.10 2.99 -12.55
N SER A 26 19.18 2.47 -13.34
CA SER A 26 19.20 1.05 -13.75
C SER A 26 20.51 0.69 -14.47
N ILE A 27 20.94 1.53 -15.42
CA ILE A 27 22.16 1.29 -16.22
C ILE A 27 23.44 1.48 -15.40
N LEU A 28 23.47 2.48 -14.52
CA LEU A 28 24.64 2.78 -13.70
C LEU A 28 24.84 1.75 -12.59
N THR A 29 23.75 1.26 -11.98
CA THR A 29 23.83 0.32 -10.87
C THR A 29 24.03 -1.14 -11.30
N ALA A 30 23.69 -1.49 -12.55
CA ALA A 30 23.85 -2.85 -13.08
C ALA A 30 25.31 -3.27 -13.29
N ASP A 31 26.24 -2.33 -13.44
CA ASP A 31 27.66 -2.59 -13.66
C ASP A 31 28.50 -2.08 -12.49
N HIS A 32 29.44 -2.91 -12.00
CA HIS A 32 30.27 -2.55 -10.84
C HIS A 32 31.15 -1.32 -11.11
N ALA A 33 31.77 -1.23 -12.29
CA ALA A 33 32.66 -0.11 -12.59
C ALA A 33 31.89 1.21 -12.70
N ARG A 34 30.73 1.21 -13.38
CA ARG A 34 29.85 2.38 -13.44
C ARG A 34 29.32 2.79 -12.08
N ARG A 35 28.90 1.82 -11.27
CA ARG A 35 28.39 2.06 -9.92
C ARG A 35 29.49 2.64 -9.01
N SER A 36 30.73 2.14 -9.12
CA SER A 36 31.88 2.68 -8.40
C SER A 36 32.16 4.15 -8.77
N VAL A 37 32.09 4.49 -10.06
CA VAL A 37 32.26 5.87 -10.52
C VAL A 37 31.14 6.77 -10.00
N LEU A 38 29.89 6.31 -10.05
CA LEU A 38 28.76 7.04 -9.47
C LEU A 38 28.99 7.31 -7.99
N ILE A 39 29.29 6.28 -7.20
CA ILE A 39 29.50 6.42 -5.75
C ILE A 39 30.66 7.37 -5.45
N SER A 40 31.79 7.24 -6.15
CA SER A 40 32.94 8.14 -5.96
C SER A 40 32.57 9.61 -6.23
N ASN A 41 31.77 9.88 -7.26
CA ASN A 41 31.30 11.24 -7.55
C ASN A 41 30.34 11.76 -6.45
N LEU A 42 29.45 10.91 -5.96
CA LEU A 42 28.52 11.26 -4.88
C LEU A 42 29.26 11.60 -3.59
N VAL A 43 30.24 10.78 -3.20
CA VAL A 43 31.10 11.02 -2.03
C VAL A 43 31.91 12.31 -2.21
N GLY A 44 32.43 12.55 -3.42
CA GLY A 44 33.12 13.80 -3.76
C GLY A 44 32.23 15.04 -3.56
N VAL A 45 30.98 15.01 -4.02
CA VAL A 45 30.01 16.10 -3.81
C VAL A 45 29.72 16.32 -2.32
N ILE A 46 29.56 15.23 -1.55
CA ILE A 46 29.32 15.32 -0.10
C ILE A 46 30.50 16.01 0.60
N GLU A 47 31.73 15.63 0.25
CA GLU A 47 32.94 16.22 0.82
C GLU A 47 33.12 17.68 0.38
N GLU A 48 33.01 17.96 -0.92
CA GLU A 48 33.25 19.28 -1.51
C GLU A 48 32.28 20.34 -0.97
N TYR A 49 30.99 20.00 -0.88
CA TYR A 49 29.95 20.94 -0.47
C TYR A 49 29.59 20.83 1.02
N GLY A 50 30.17 19.85 1.73
CA GLY A 50 30.01 19.67 3.17
C GLY A 50 28.61 19.22 3.60
N PHE A 51 27.97 18.35 2.82
CA PHE A 51 26.69 17.73 3.19
C PHE A 51 26.88 16.75 4.36
N ASP A 52 25.83 16.58 5.17
CA ASP A 52 25.78 15.62 6.29
C ASP A 52 25.37 14.21 5.84
N GLY A 53 24.89 14.07 4.61
CA GLY A 53 24.38 12.80 4.11
C GLY A 53 23.88 12.87 2.68
N ILE A 54 23.31 11.76 2.24
CA ILE A 54 22.78 11.56 0.89
C ILE A 54 21.42 10.89 0.95
N ASP A 55 20.50 11.35 0.12
CA ASP A 55 19.19 10.73 -0.09
C ASP A 55 19.14 10.18 -1.52
N ILE A 56 18.87 8.89 -1.68
CA ILE A 56 18.71 8.26 -2.99
C ILE A 56 17.23 8.23 -3.34
N ASP A 57 16.84 9.02 -4.34
CA ASP A 57 15.49 9.14 -4.83
C ASP A 57 15.37 8.49 -6.21
N TRP A 58 15.44 7.15 -6.23
CA TRP A 58 15.25 6.39 -7.47
C TRP A 58 13.76 6.12 -7.68
N GLU A 59 13.18 6.77 -8.69
CA GLU A 59 11.78 6.64 -9.13
C GLU A 59 11.63 5.98 -10.51
N TYR A 60 11.42 4.67 -10.61
CA TYR A 60 11.50 3.67 -9.54
C TYR A 60 12.33 2.47 -10.02
N PRO A 61 12.98 1.71 -9.11
CA PRO A 61 13.60 0.45 -9.48
C PRO A 61 12.55 -0.50 -10.07
N VAL A 62 12.91 -1.21 -11.14
CA VAL A 62 12.05 -2.18 -11.83
C VAL A 62 10.88 -1.55 -12.60
N THR A 63 9.92 -0.89 -11.95
CA THR A 63 8.65 -0.49 -12.59
C THR A 63 7.96 0.71 -11.96
N GLY A 64 7.15 1.42 -12.75
CA GLY A 64 6.26 2.49 -12.30
C GLY A 64 6.87 3.89 -12.34
N GLY A 65 8.14 4.00 -12.73
CA GLY A 65 8.83 5.28 -12.91
C GLY A 65 8.56 5.91 -14.28
N ALA A 66 9.12 7.09 -14.51
CA ALA A 66 9.09 7.74 -15.84
C ALA A 66 9.79 6.88 -16.92
N VAL A 67 10.74 6.04 -16.51
CA VAL A 67 11.42 5.04 -17.34
C VAL A 67 11.37 3.70 -16.61
N GLU A 68 10.93 2.65 -17.31
CA GLU A 68 10.90 1.29 -16.76
C GLU A 68 12.32 0.73 -16.58
N GLY A 69 12.49 -0.03 -15.51
CA GLY A 69 13.74 -0.66 -15.14
C GLY A 69 13.81 -2.15 -15.52
N THR A 70 14.65 -2.89 -14.81
CA THR A 70 14.78 -4.34 -14.95
C THR A 70 14.61 -5.03 -13.61
N GLN A 71 14.21 -6.31 -13.60
CA GLN A 71 14.12 -7.09 -12.35
C GLN A 71 15.45 -7.20 -11.59
N ALA A 72 16.59 -6.97 -12.25
CA ALA A 72 17.89 -6.94 -11.58
C ALA A 72 18.05 -5.69 -10.68
N ASP A 73 17.31 -4.61 -10.94
CA ASP A 73 17.39 -3.34 -10.23
C ASP A 73 17.16 -3.53 -8.72
N ARG A 74 16.24 -4.41 -8.32
CA ARG A 74 15.98 -4.73 -6.91
C ARG A 74 17.26 -5.14 -6.16
N ARG A 75 18.12 -5.95 -6.78
CA ARG A 75 19.41 -6.38 -6.18
C ARG A 75 20.53 -5.37 -6.41
N ASN A 76 20.51 -4.68 -7.54
CA ASN A 76 21.49 -3.65 -7.86
C ASN A 76 21.36 -2.45 -6.92
N TYR A 77 20.13 -2.11 -6.50
CA TYR A 77 19.89 -1.05 -5.54
C TYR A 77 20.50 -1.39 -4.17
N VAL A 78 20.33 -2.62 -3.68
CA VAL A 78 21.01 -3.08 -2.46
C VAL A 78 22.54 -2.99 -2.60
N SER A 79 23.06 -3.30 -3.78
CA SER A 79 24.51 -3.24 -4.05
C SER A 79 25.02 -1.80 -4.04
N LEU A 80 24.27 -0.87 -4.63
CA LEU A 80 24.53 0.58 -4.55
C LEU A 80 24.57 1.04 -3.10
N MET A 81 23.53 0.75 -2.30
CA MET A 81 23.46 1.24 -0.91
C MET A 81 24.56 0.66 -0.03
N ARG A 82 24.90 -0.63 -0.23
CA ARG A 82 26.02 -1.28 0.48
C ARG A 82 27.36 -0.61 0.19
N GLU A 83 27.67 -0.41 -1.09
CA GLU A 83 28.94 0.16 -1.51
C GLU A 83 29.03 1.65 -1.13
N LEU A 84 27.93 2.40 -1.28
CA LEU A 84 27.82 3.79 -0.82
C LEU A 84 28.06 3.93 0.69
N ARG A 85 27.50 3.03 1.51
CA ARG A 85 27.78 2.99 2.95
C ARG A 85 29.25 2.71 3.25
N SER A 86 29.89 1.81 2.51
CA SER A 86 31.32 1.53 2.68
C SER A 86 32.16 2.79 2.46
N GLU A 87 31.95 3.49 1.35
CA GLU A 87 32.71 4.69 1.01
C GLU A 87 32.44 5.86 1.97
N LEU A 88 31.20 6.02 2.43
CA LEU A 88 30.88 7.04 3.44
C LEU A 88 31.45 6.71 4.83
N ASN A 89 31.63 5.43 5.17
CA ASN A 89 32.35 5.05 6.39
C ASN A 89 33.84 5.39 6.26
N GLU A 90 34.46 5.14 5.10
CA GLU A 90 35.85 5.57 4.86
C GLU A 90 36.01 7.09 4.91
N LEU A 91 35.05 7.84 4.37
CA LEU A 91 35.03 9.30 4.50
C LEU A 91 34.86 9.72 5.96
N SER A 92 34.03 8.99 6.73
CA SER A 92 33.85 9.23 8.16
C SER A 92 35.16 9.09 8.94
N ASP A 93 35.94 8.05 8.65
CA ASP A 93 37.25 7.80 9.28
C ASP A 93 38.25 8.93 8.95
N LYS A 94 38.24 9.43 7.71
CA LYS A 94 39.12 10.52 7.26
C LYS A 94 38.75 11.88 7.87
N THR A 95 37.45 12.15 8.03
CA THR A 95 36.95 13.49 8.40
C THR A 95 36.52 13.61 9.86
N SER A 96 36.43 12.47 10.59
CA SER A 96 35.83 12.40 11.93
C SER A 96 34.39 12.93 11.98
N LYS A 97 33.66 12.85 10.87
CA LYS A 97 32.23 13.17 10.77
C LYS A 97 31.41 11.92 10.51
N SER A 98 30.18 11.86 11.00
CA SER A 98 29.25 10.78 10.64
C SER A 98 28.38 11.23 9.47
N TYR A 99 28.29 10.39 8.44
CA TYR A 99 27.45 10.63 7.27
C TYR A 99 26.22 9.74 7.25
N LEU A 100 25.08 10.34 6.96
CA LEU A 100 23.78 9.67 6.93
C LEU A 100 23.41 9.25 5.49
N ILE A 101 22.66 8.17 5.39
CA ILE A 101 22.07 7.70 4.13
C ILE A 101 20.58 7.50 4.33
N SER A 102 19.79 8.13 3.48
CA SER A 102 18.36 7.86 3.34
C SER A 102 18.00 7.52 1.91
N PHE A 103 16.75 7.13 1.70
CA PHE A 103 16.18 7.00 0.38
C PHE A 103 14.71 7.39 0.37
N ALA A 104 14.22 7.82 -0.79
CA ALA A 104 12.81 8.01 -1.04
C ALA A 104 12.15 6.67 -1.42
N GLY A 105 11.12 6.30 -0.67
CA GLY A 105 10.38 5.05 -0.85
C GLY A 105 9.05 5.26 -1.57
N ALA A 106 8.67 4.36 -2.47
CA ALA A 106 7.39 4.41 -3.17
C ALA A 106 6.17 4.28 -2.22
N ALA A 107 5.08 4.98 -2.54
CA ALA A 107 3.79 4.83 -1.84
C ALA A 107 3.13 3.46 -2.07
N GLY A 108 3.09 3.03 -3.33
CA GLY A 108 2.28 1.89 -3.75
C GLY A 108 2.96 0.55 -3.58
N HIS A 109 2.24 -0.43 -3.01
CA HIS A 109 2.71 -1.81 -2.89
C HIS A 109 3.18 -2.41 -4.22
N TRP A 110 2.53 -2.04 -5.33
CA TRP A 110 2.83 -2.55 -6.68
C TRP A 110 4.19 -2.11 -7.21
N VAL A 111 4.74 -0.99 -6.73
CA VAL A 111 6.12 -0.54 -7.02
C VAL A 111 7.07 -1.04 -5.93
N LEU A 112 6.65 -0.93 -4.66
CA LEU A 112 7.46 -1.30 -3.51
C LEU A 112 7.92 -2.77 -3.56
N LYS A 113 6.99 -3.71 -3.74
CA LYS A 113 7.26 -5.16 -3.70
C LYS A 113 8.29 -5.62 -4.75
N PRO A 114 8.15 -5.27 -6.05
CA PRO A 114 9.15 -5.67 -7.04
C PRO A 114 10.44 -4.83 -6.95
N GLY A 115 10.36 -3.54 -6.60
CA GLY A 115 11.50 -2.63 -6.70
C GLY A 115 12.45 -2.64 -5.49
N TYR A 116 11.94 -2.93 -4.29
CA TYR A 116 12.66 -2.66 -3.05
C TYR A 116 12.86 -3.94 -2.22
N ASP A 117 14.11 -4.18 -1.80
CA ASP A 117 14.43 -5.14 -0.76
C ASP A 117 14.62 -4.39 0.56
N LEU A 118 13.53 -4.00 1.21
CA LEU A 118 13.58 -3.13 2.39
C LEU A 118 14.45 -3.71 3.52
N VAL A 119 14.37 -5.02 3.77
CA VAL A 119 15.19 -5.70 4.79
C VAL A 119 16.69 -5.54 4.48
N GLN A 120 17.07 -5.67 3.21
CA GLN A 120 18.47 -5.52 2.81
C GLN A 120 18.92 -4.06 2.69
N LEU A 121 18.07 -3.16 2.19
CA LEU A 121 18.36 -1.73 2.07
C LEU A 121 18.60 -1.10 3.45
N MET A 122 17.75 -1.40 4.42
CA MET A 122 17.81 -0.81 5.77
C MET A 122 19.02 -1.27 6.61
N LYS A 123 19.82 -2.22 6.11
CA LYS A 123 21.15 -2.53 6.68
C LYS A 123 22.18 -1.44 6.41
N TYR A 124 21.96 -0.63 5.38
CA TYR A 124 22.90 0.39 4.91
C TYR A 124 22.35 1.81 5.02
N CYS A 125 21.03 1.96 5.18
CA CYS A 125 20.34 3.23 5.36
C CYS A 125 20.01 3.52 6.84
N ASP A 126 20.02 4.80 7.20
CA ASP A 126 19.64 5.29 8.52
C ASP A 126 18.11 5.36 8.66
N PHE A 127 17.43 5.89 7.65
CA PHE A 127 15.96 5.99 7.60
C PHE A 127 15.45 6.03 6.15
N VAL A 128 14.14 5.83 5.97
CA VAL A 128 13.44 5.96 4.69
C VAL A 128 12.46 7.13 4.75
N ASN A 129 12.46 7.95 3.70
CA ASN A 129 11.45 8.98 3.46
C ASN A 129 10.39 8.41 2.53
N VAL A 130 9.27 7.94 3.08
CA VAL A 130 8.25 7.30 2.24
C VAL A 130 7.41 8.38 1.58
N MET A 131 7.35 8.39 0.26
CA MET A 131 6.53 9.30 -0.54
C MET A 131 5.06 8.91 -0.48
N SER A 132 4.48 8.92 0.72
CA SER A 132 3.10 8.51 1.01
C SER A 132 2.07 9.55 0.54
N TYR A 133 2.15 9.92 -0.72
CA TYR A 133 1.28 10.81 -1.46
C TYR A 133 1.16 10.32 -2.91
N ASP A 134 0.45 11.06 -3.76
CA ASP A 134 0.14 10.68 -5.14
C ASP A 134 -0.60 9.36 -5.31
N TYR A 135 -1.48 9.01 -4.36
CA TYR A 135 -2.41 7.91 -4.54
C TYR A 135 -3.47 8.20 -5.62
N PHE A 136 -3.80 9.47 -5.84
CA PHE A 136 -4.82 9.91 -6.79
C PHE A 136 -4.33 11.10 -7.62
N GLY A 137 -4.60 11.05 -8.92
CA GLY A 137 -4.34 12.16 -9.85
C GLY A 137 -5.05 11.94 -11.19
N ALA A 138 -4.95 12.95 -12.06
CA ALA A 138 -5.58 12.94 -13.38
C ALA A 138 -4.78 12.15 -14.43
N TRP A 139 -4.35 10.96 -14.06
CA TRP A 139 -3.60 10.04 -14.92
C TRP A 139 -4.49 8.93 -15.46
N ALA A 140 -4.08 8.37 -16.60
CA ALA A 140 -4.72 7.19 -17.14
C ALA A 140 -4.49 5.98 -16.23
N SER A 141 -5.53 5.18 -16.04
CA SER A 141 -5.44 3.87 -15.39
C SER A 141 -6.43 2.91 -16.05
N LYS A 142 -6.24 1.61 -15.84
CA LYS A 142 -7.21 0.58 -16.28
C LYS A 142 -8.62 0.79 -15.71
N TRP A 143 -8.76 1.58 -14.64
CA TRP A 143 -10.02 1.81 -13.94
C TRP A 143 -10.62 3.20 -14.20
N GLY A 144 -9.97 4.02 -15.06
CA GLY A 144 -10.29 5.42 -15.25
C GLY A 144 -9.57 6.35 -14.26
N ALA A 145 -9.85 7.65 -14.34
CA ALA A 145 -9.28 8.65 -13.45
C ALA A 145 -10.27 8.98 -12.32
N TYR A 146 -10.09 8.33 -11.16
CA TYR A 146 -10.85 8.66 -9.96
C TYR A 146 -10.31 9.91 -9.29
N THR A 147 -11.20 10.76 -8.82
CA THR A 147 -10.86 11.88 -7.95
C THR A 147 -10.48 11.37 -6.56
N GLY A 148 -9.59 12.10 -5.88
CA GLY A 148 -9.24 11.81 -4.50
C GLY A 148 -8.20 12.79 -3.97
N PRO A 149 -7.99 12.83 -2.64
CA PRO A 149 -6.86 13.55 -2.05
C PRO A 149 -5.52 12.92 -2.46
N PRO A 150 -4.42 13.68 -2.53
CA PRO A 150 -3.12 13.12 -2.88
C PRO A 150 -2.63 12.13 -1.82
N ALA A 151 -3.00 12.28 -0.55
CA ALA A 151 -2.49 11.49 0.56
C ALA A 151 -3.54 11.15 1.64
N PRO A 152 -4.63 10.42 1.31
CA PRO A 152 -5.63 10.03 2.29
C PRO A 152 -4.98 9.15 3.37
N LEU A 153 -5.27 9.45 4.65
CA LEU A 153 -4.67 8.72 5.76
C LEU A 153 -5.17 7.27 5.82
N HIS A 154 -6.46 7.06 5.58
CA HIS A 154 -7.10 5.74 5.63
C HIS A 154 -7.87 5.43 4.36
N PHE A 155 -8.11 4.13 4.14
CA PHE A 155 -9.00 3.67 3.10
C PHE A 155 -10.43 4.13 3.37
N ALA A 156 -11.03 4.80 2.40
CA ALA A 156 -12.42 5.22 2.47
C ALA A 156 -13.11 5.25 1.10
N MET A 157 -12.49 4.67 0.08
CA MET A 157 -13.12 4.50 -1.23
C MET A 157 -14.23 3.44 -1.18
N PRO A 158 -15.13 3.41 -2.17
CA PRO A 158 -16.11 2.34 -2.29
C PRO A 158 -15.46 0.96 -2.22
N LYS A 159 -16.13 0.03 -1.52
CA LYS A 159 -15.59 -1.29 -1.14
C LYS A 159 -15.10 -2.17 -2.31
N LYS A 160 -15.51 -1.87 -3.54
CA LYS A 160 -15.10 -2.58 -4.76
C LYS A 160 -13.66 -2.32 -5.20
N PHE A 161 -12.96 -1.38 -4.55
CA PHE A 161 -11.57 -1.03 -4.88
C PHE A 161 -10.59 -1.59 -3.84
N SER A 162 -9.34 -1.81 -4.24
CA SER A 162 -8.29 -2.22 -3.30
C SER A 162 -8.17 -1.20 -2.16
N GLY A 163 -8.03 -1.74 -0.95
CA GLY A 163 -7.86 -0.99 0.29
C GLY A 163 -6.50 -0.33 0.46
N ARG A 164 -5.61 -0.40 -0.54
CA ARG A 164 -4.18 -0.08 -0.37
C ARG A 164 -3.76 1.32 -0.81
N MET A 165 -4.68 2.10 -1.40
CA MET A 165 -4.40 3.46 -1.90
C MET A 165 -4.48 4.52 -0.79
N ASN A 166 -3.73 4.35 0.30
CA ASN A 166 -3.72 5.28 1.44
C ASN A 166 -2.45 5.14 2.29
N VAL A 167 -2.17 6.19 3.08
CA VAL A 167 -0.98 6.28 3.93
C VAL A 167 -0.90 5.16 4.96
N HIS A 168 -2.01 4.76 5.59
CA HIS A 168 -2.00 3.70 6.60
C HIS A 168 -1.50 2.37 6.03
N ALA A 169 -2.03 1.95 4.87
CA ALA A 169 -1.60 0.73 4.21
C ALA A 169 -0.11 0.76 3.88
N THR A 170 0.39 1.88 3.33
CA THR A 170 1.81 2.05 3.02
C THR A 170 2.68 2.00 4.27
N MET A 171 2.36 2.75 5.33
CA MET A 171 3.15 2.74 6.57
C MET A 171 3.19 1.34 7.20
N LYS A 172 2.05 0.64 7.16
CA LYS A 172 1.94 -0.76 7.61
C LYS A 172 2.85 -1.68 6.79
N ASP A 173 2.84 -1.58 5.46
CA ASP A 173 3.68 -2.39 4.56
C ASP A 173 5.18 -2.24 4.87
N TYR A 174 5.68 -0.99 4.95
CA TYR A 174 7.08 -0.74 5.31
C TYR A 174 7.41 -1.30 6.69
N SER A 175 6.57 -0.99 7.69
CA SER A 175 6.79 -1.42 9.06
C SER A 175 6.81 -2.94 9.19
N CYS A 176 5.89 -3.63 8.53
CA CYS A 176 5.77 -5.09 8.58
C CYS A 176 6.95 -5.79 7.91
N GLN A 177 7.45 -5.26 6.78
CA GLN A 177 8.62 -5.80 6.10
C GLN A 177 9.91 -5.53 6.89
N MET A 178 10.08 -4.31 7.40
CA MET A 178 11.29 -3.90 8.13
C MET A 178 11.31 -4.40 9.58
N ARG A 179 10.16 -4.77 10.15
CA ARG A 179 9.96 -5.03 11.59
C ARG A 179 10.46 -3.87 12.47
N SER A 180 10.30 -2.64 11.98
CA SER A 180 10.79 -1.39 12.57
C SER A 180 9.86 -0.24 12.14
N THR A 181 9.63 0.73 13.01
CA THR A 181 8.78 1.91 12.73
C THR A 181 9.56 3.21 12.84
N GLU A 182 10.53 3.25 13.75
CA GLU A 182 11.37 4.39 14.11
C GLU A 182 12.29 4.87 12.98
N LYS A 183 12.49 4.08 11.94
CA LYS A 183 13.27 4.43 10.75
C LYS A 183 12.42 4.91 9.57
N ILE A 184 11.11 5.07 9.75
CA ILE A 184 10.16 5.39 8.68
C ILE A 184 9.63 6.81 8.86
N ASN A 185 9.92 7.69 7.91
CA ASN A 185 9.35 9.03 7.85
C ASN A 185 8.16 9.05 6.88
N MET A 186 7.01 9.54 7.35
CA MET A 186 5.81 9.68 6.54
C MET A 186 5.91 10.94 5.67
N GLY A 187 5.78 10.79 4.35
CA GLY A 187 5.69 11.90 3.41
C GLY A 187 4.33 12.59 3.44
N VAL A 188 4.33 13.92 3.48
CA VAL A 188 3.13 14.77 3.36
C VAL A 188 3.27 15.79 2.22
N PRO A 189 2.25 15.94 1.36
CA PRO A 189 2.31 16.87 0.24
C PRO A 189 1.80 18.26 0.65
N PHE A 190 2.58 19.30 0.36
CA PHE A 190 2.17 20.72 0.47
C PHE A 190 1.50 21.23 -0.81
N TYR A 191 0.92 20.31 -1.58
CA TYR A 191 0.16 20.57 -2.79
C TYR A 191 -1.13 19.72 -2.77
N GLY A 192 -2.06 20.08 -3.62
CA GLY A 192 -3.24 19.30 -3.96
C GLY A 192 -3.16 18.71 -5.35
N ARG A 193 -4.03 17.75 -5.64
CA ARG A 193 -4.29 17.20 -6.98
C ARG A 193 -5.68 17.66 -7.42
N TYR A 194 -5.81 18.06 -8.68
CA TYR A 194 -7.08 18.52 -9.24
C TYR A 194 -7.45 17.82 -10.54
N TRP A 195 -8.75 17.81 -10.81
CA TRP A 195 -9.37 17.29 -12.02
C TRP A 195 -10.42 18.27 -12.51
N ARG A 196 -10.56 18.39 -13.83
CA ARG A 196 -11.70 19.01 -14.51
C ARG A 196 -12.49 17.92 -15.23
N ASN A 197 -13.63 18.30 -15.82
CA ASN A 197 -14.53 17.38 -16.52
C ASN A 197 -14.99 16.20 -15.63
N VAL A 198 -15.13 16.47 -14.33
CA VAL A 198 -15.53 15.47 -13.35
C VAL A 198 -17.01 15.14 -13.50
N GLY A 199 -17.32 13.85 -13.56
CA GLY A 199 -18.66 13.29 -13.66
C GLY A 199 -19.34 13.09 -12.30
N GLU A 200 -20.37 12.27 -12.30
CA GLU A 200 -21.17 11.92 -11.12
C GLU A 200 -20.36 11.13 -10.08
N PRO A 201 -20.78 11.16 -8.80
CA PRO A 201 -20.11 10.42 -7.76
C PRO A 201 -20.32 8.92 -7.93
N VAL A 202 -19.33 8.14 -7.49
CA VAL A 202 -19.38 6.67 -7.52
C VAL A 202 -20.43 6.15 -6.54
N ASP A 203 -20.65 6.87 -5.44
CA ASP A 203 -21.71 6.67 -4.47
C ASP A 203 -22.44 8.00 -4.26
N SER A 204 -23.76 8.03 -4.40
CA SER A 204 -24.55 9.27 -4.27
C SER A 204 -24.50 9.88 -2.87
N SER A 205 -24.05 9.14 -1.85
CA SER A 205 -23.85 9.61 -0.48
C SER A 205 -22.47 10.21 -0.22
N ASP A 206 -21.52 10.09 -1.16
CA ASP A 206 -20.15 10.57 -1.00
C ASP A 206 -19.66 11.34 -2.24
N ASP A 207 -19.54 12.66 -2.10
CA ASP A 207 -19.10 13.56 -3.17
C ASP A 207 -17.59 13.50 -3.46
N MET A 208 -16.78 12.84 -2.62
CA MET A 208 -15.33 12.85 -2.77
C MET A 208 -14.85 11.95 -3.90
N TRP A 209 -15.47 10.78 -4.06
CA TRP A 209 -15.08 9.77 -5.03
C TRP A 209 -15.94 9.90 -6.29
N ARG A 210 -15.38 10.52 -7.32
CA ARG A 210 -15.98 10.76 -8.64
C ARG A 210 -15.05 10.24 -9.73
N THR A 211 -15.56 10.19 -10.97
CA THR A 211 -14.74 9.84 -12.15
C THR A 211 -14.60 11.04 -13.07
N ALA A 212 -13.37 11.40 -13.44
CA ALA A 212 -13.12 12.37 -14.50
C ALA A 212 -13.34 11.74 -15.88
N LYS A 213 -13.88 12.52 -16.82
CA LYS A 213 -14.04 12.08 -18.22
C LYS A 213 -12.76 12.37 -19.02
N PRO A 214 -12.36 11.46 -19.92
CA PRO A 214 -11.21 11.69 -20.76
C PRO A 214 -11.44 12.84 -21.76
N THR A 215 -10.36 13.51 -22.15
CA THR A 215 -10.36 14.62 -23.13
C THR A 215 -10.10 14.16 -24.56
N ASN A 216 -9.69 12.91 -24.76
CA ASN A 216 -9.50 12.27 -26.06
C ASN A 216 -10.40 11.04 -26.22
N SER A 217 -10.65 10.66 -27.48
CA SER A 217 -11.47 9.50 -27.84
C SER A 217 -10.88 8.17 -27.39
N GLU A 218 -9.55 8.10 -27.17
CA GLU A 218 -8.86 6.87 -26.74
C GLU A 218 -9.04 6.60 -25.24
N GLY A 219 -9.55 7.56 -24.46
CA GLY A 219 -9.75 7.38 -23.03
C GLY A 219 -8.49 7.48 -22.17
N THR A 220 -7.41 8.06 -22.70
CA THR A 220 -6.06 8.03 -22.09
C THR A 220 -5.57 9.39 -21.58
N LYS A 221 -6.26 10.49 -21.89
CA LYS A 221 -5.88 11.84 -21.43
C LYS A 221 -6.99 12.42 -20.56
N PHE A 222 -6.59 13.03 -19.44
CA PHE A 222 -7.51 13.67 -18.51
C PHE A 222 -7.03 15.10 -18.24
N ASP A 223 -7.98 15.98 -17.94
CA ASP A 223 -7.70 17.37 -17.60
C ASP A 223 -7.54 17.50 -16.08
N GLY A 224 -6.34 17.84 -15.63
CA GLY A 224 -5.97 17.90 -14.23
C GLY A 224 -4.49 18.14 -14.02
N GLY A 225 -4.05 18.13 -12.77
CA GLY A 225 -2.67 18.40 -12.38
C GLY A 225 -2.50 18.53 -10.88
N ASP A 226 -1.42 19.15 -10.45
CA ASP A 226 -1.20 19.59 -9.07
C ASP A 226 -1.44 21.10 -8.90
N ILE A 227 -1.69 21.51 -7.65
CA ILE A 227 -1.81 22.91 -7.26
C ILE A 227 -1.13 23.10 -5.90
N GLN A 228 -0.17 24.02 -5.82
CA GLN A 228 0.57 24.28 -4.58
C GLN A 228 -0.36 24.89 -3.52
N TRP A 229 -0.11 24.63 -2.23
CA TRP A 229 -0.92 25.19 -1.14
C TRP A 229 -1.03 26.72 -1.18
N ARG A 230 0.07 27.40 -1.51
CA ARG A 230 0.09 28.86 -1.68
C ARG A 230 -0.72 29.37 -2.87
N GLN A 231 -0.99 28.53 -3.86
CA GLN A 231 -1.79 28.88 -5.04
C GLN A 231 -3.30 28.65 -4.84
N LEU A 232 -3.67 27.88 -3.82
CA LEU A 232 -5.08 27.72 -3.42
C LEU A 232 -5.58 29.02 -2.78
N ASN A 233 -6.49 29.71 -3.47
CA ASN A 233 -7.09 30.94 -2.97
C ASN A 233 -8.11 30.68 -1.83
N ASP A 234 -8.38 31.71 -1.03
CA ASP A 234 -9.27 31.62 0.14
C ASP A 234 -10.73 31.30 -0.22
N THR A 235 -11.17 31.71 -1.40
CA THR A 235 -12.51 31.37 -1.92
C THR A 235 -12.65 29.86 -2.15
N TRP A 236 -11.58 29.19 -2.59
CA TRP A 236 -11.56 27.73 -2.76
C TRP A 236 -11.41 27.05 -1.40
N LYS A 237 -10.46 27.52 -0.56
CA LYS A 237 -10.23 26.98 0.79
C LYS A 237 -11.50 27.03 1.66
N SER A 238 -12.30 28.10 1.57
CA SER A 238 -13.56 28.23 2.33
C SER A 238 -14.68 27.29 1.86
N ARG A 239 -14.57 26.68 0.67
CA ARG A 239 -15.49 25.67 0.16
C ARG A 239 -15.04 24.23 0.46
N ALA A 240 -13.93 24.06 1.18
CA ALA A 240 -13.41 22.75 1.51
C ALA A 240 -14.36 21.98 2.43
N LYS A 241 -14.54 20.70 2.11
CA LYS A 241 -15.17 19.69 2.98
C LYS A 241 -14.07 18.79 3.53
N PHE A 242 -14.31 18.16 4.67
CA PHE A 242 -13.38 17.19 5.27
C PHE A 242 -14.00 15.80 5.26
N HIS A 243 -13.35 14.85 4.59
CA HIS A 243 -13.82 13.48 4.52
C HIS A 243 -13.37 12.70 5.76
N GLN A 244 -14.31 12.41 6.67
CA GLN A 244 -13.99 11.84 7.98
C GLN A 244 -13.37 10.43 7.91
N GLY A 245 -13.77 9.60 6.94
CA GLY A 245 -13.19 8.28 6.76
C GLY A 245 -11.75 8.31 6.23
N ALA A 246 -11.44 9.24 5.33
CA ALA A 246 -10.11 9.35 4.71
C ALA A 246 -9.15 10.23 5.53
N LYS A 247 -9.70 11.04 6.44
CA LYS A 247 -9.03 12.13 7.16
C LYS A 247 -8.30 13.09 6.22
N ALA A 248 -9.02 13.52 5.17
CA ALA A 248 -8.47 14.38 4.12
C ALA A 248 -9.48 15.45 3.67
N PRO A 249 -9.02 16.68 3.37
CA PRO A 249 -9.87 17.71 2.80
C PRO A 249 -9.99 17.59 1.28
N TYR A 250 -11.12 18.07 0.76
CA TYR A 250 -11.37 18.18 -0.67
C TYR A 250 -12.34 19.32 -0.99
N ILE A 251 -12.35 19.75 -2.24
CA ILE A 251 -13.27 20.74 -2.80
C ILE A 251 -13.95 20.12 -4.00
N TRP A 252 -15.28 20.21 -4.04
CA TRP A 252 -16.09 19.89 -5.22
C TRP A 252 -16.83 21.14 -5.72
N LEU A 253 -16.45 21.60 -6.92
CA LEU A 253 -17.05 22.74 -7.61
C LEU A 253 -17.97 22.20 -8.72
N SER A 254 -19.21 21.87 -8.36
CA SER A 254 -20.17 21.26 -9.30
C SER A 254 -20.45 22.14 -10.51
N GLU A 255 -20.45 23.46 -10.33
CA GLU A 255 -20.69 24.44 -11.39
C GLU A 255 -19.55 24.48 -12.42
N GLN A 256 -18.33 24.10 -12.02
CA GLN A 256 -17.15 24.05 -12.89
C GLN A 256 -16.76 22.62 -13.29
N LYS A 257 -17.39 21.61 -12.70
CA LYS A 257 -16.98 20.21 -12.77
C LYS A 257 -15.51 20.02 -12.38
N THR A 258 -15.08 20.73 -11.34
CA THR A 258 -13.70 20.73 -10.85
C THR A 258 -13.63 20.11 -9.46
N PHE A 259 -12.75 19.15 -9.29
CA PHE A 259 -12.42 18.54 -8.00
C PHE A 259 -10.99 18.92 -7.61
N VAL A 260 -10.75 19.16 -6.32
CA VAL A 260 -9.41 19.33 -5.76
C VAL A 260 -9.31 18.57 -4.44
N GLY A 261 -8.32 17.71 -4.29
CA GLY A 261 -7.95 17.11 -3.00
C GLY A 261 -6.59 17.62 -2.57
N PHE A 262 -6.35 17.85 -1.28
CA PHE A 262 -5.14 18.52 -0.78
C PHE A 262 -4.89 18.20 0.71
N GLU A 263 -3.93 18.88 1.35
CA GLU A 263 -3.70 18.85 2.79
C GLU A 263 -4.12 20.15 3.46
N ASN A 264 -4.66 20.08 4.67
CA ASN A 264 -4.91 21.24 5.52
C ASN A 264 -4.46 20.96 6.96
N ARG A 265 -4.64 21.94 7.84
CA ARG A 265 -4.32 21.78 9.26
C ARG A 265 -4.95 20.54 9.90
N GLU A 266 -6.21 20.23 9.61
CA GLU A 266 -6.92 19.10 10.22
C GLU A 266 -6.35 17.74 9.77
N SER A 267 -6.03 17.58 8.48
CA SER A 267 -5.43 16.34 7.96
C SER A 267 -3.99 16.16 8.43
N LEU A 268 -3.17 17.23 8.40
CA LEU A 268 -1.79 17.18 8.89
C LEU A 268 -1.73 16.87 10.39
N GLN A 269 -2.59 17.46 11.21
CA GLN A 269 -2.68 17.11 12.63
C GLN A 269 -3.12 15.66 12.86
N SER A 270 -3.97 15.11 11.98
CA SER A 270 -4.34 13.68 12.03
C SER A 270 -3.15 12.79 11.71
N LYS A 271 -2.29 13.18 10.76
CA LYS A 271 -1.05 12.48 10.42
C LYS A 271 0.00 12.56 11.52
N VAL A 272 0.17 13.71 12.17
CA VAL A 272 1.06 13.85 13.34
C VAL A 272 0.59 12.95 14.48
N ARG A 273 -0.71 12.88 14.78
CA ARG A 273 -1.23 11.92 15.76
C ARG A 273 -0.92 10.48 15.36
N TYR A 274 -1.16 10.13 14.10
CA TYR A 274 -0.86 8.81 13.57
C TYR A 274 0.62 8.42 13.73
N ILE A 275 1.55 9.34 13.39
CA ILE A 275 3.00 9.17 13.55
C ILE A 275 3.34 8.83 15.00
N ASN A 276 2.79 9.58 15.96
CA ASN A 276 3.01 9.35 17.39
C ASN A 276 2.40 8.03 17.88
N GLU A 277 1.16 7.71 17.48
CA GLU A 277 0.45 6.48 17.85
C GLU A 277 1.14 5.21 17.33
N HIS A 278 1.82 5.31 16.18
CA HIS A 278 2.52 4.20 15.54
C HIS A 278 4.05 4.27 15.68
N ASN A 279 4.57 5.16 16.53
CA ASN A 279 6.01 5.30 16.78
C ASN A 279 6.84 5.39 15.49
N LEU A 280 6.36 6.16 14.52
CA LEU A 280 7.08 6.40 13.27
C LEU A 280 8.26 7.35 13.49
N GLY A 281 9.28 7.28 12.63
CA GLY A 281 10.50 8.08 12.74
C GLY A 281 10.29 9.59 12.59
N GLY A 282 9.27 10.01 11.83
CA GLY A 282 8.95 11.42 11.67
C GLY A 282 8.14 11.73 10.42
N VAL A 283 8.31 12.95 9.91
CA VAL A 283 7.62 13.48 8.73
C VAL A 283 8.64 13.95 7.69
N MET A 284 8.35 13.66 6.42
CA MET A 284 8.99 14.27 5.25
C MET A 284 7.97 15.14 4.53
N ILE A 285 8.39 16.28 3.99
CA ILE A 285 7.51 17.26 3.35
C ILE A 285 7.92 17.43 1.88
N TRP A 286 6.94 17.39 0.97
CA TRP A 286 7.13 17.77 -0.43
C TRP A 286 6.13 18.85 -0.85
N ALA A 287 6.52 20.09 -1.18
CA ALA A 287 7.83 20.70 -0.98
C ALA A 287 7.69 21.97 -0.14
N ILE A 288 8.77 22.34 0.54
CA ILE A 288 8.75 23.44 1.52
C ILE A 288 8.31 24.78 0.90
N ASP A 289 8.67 25.03 -0.35
CA ASP A 289 8.33 26.25 -1.10
C ASP A 289 6.89 26.27 -1.63
N PHE A 290 6.14 25.19 -1.45
CA PHE A 290 4.72 25.13 -1.81
C PHE A 290 3.81 25.65 -0.69
N ASP A 291 4.34 25.78 0.53
CA ASP A 291 3.64 26.43 1.64
C ASP A 291 3.43 27.92 1.37
N ASP A 292 2.52 28.53 2.12
CA ASP A 292 2.34 29.97 2.08
C ASP A 292 3.41 30.71 2.88
N ASP A 293 3.49 32.04 2.68
CA ASP A 293 4.49 32.88 3.32
C ASP A 293 4.34 32.93 4.86
N GLN A 294 3.25 32.39 5.43
CA GLN A 294 3.04 32.24 6.87
C GLN A 294 3.50 30.86 7.39
N GLY A 295 3.86 29.92 6.51
CA GLY A 295 4.20 28.56 6.89
C GLY A 295 3.01 27.79 7.47
N SER A 296 1.78 28.04 7.00
CA SER A 296 0.59 27.53 7.69
C SER A 296 0.47 26.00 7.69
N LEU A 297 1.00 25.31 6.68
CA LEU A 297 1.08 23.85 6.69
C LEU A 297 2.23 23.36 7.57
N MET A 298 3.40 24.02 7.53
CA MET A 298 4.52 23.71 8.41
C MET A 298 4.14 23.84 9.90
N ASP A 299 3.49 24.93 10.29
CA ASP A 299 3.01 25.17 11.65
C ASP A 299 2.00 24.10 12.11
N SER A 300 1.28 23.49 11.16
CA SER A 300 0.35 22.41 11.45
C SER A 300 1.05 21.09 11.83
N LEU A 301 2.35 20.96 11.53
CA LEU A 301 3.19 19.83 11.90
C LEU A 301 3.86 20.01 13.28
N ASP A 302 3.98 21.25 13.79
CA ASP A 302 4.70 21.58 15.04
C ASP A 302 3.90 21.31 16.34
N VAL A 303 2.98 20.33 16.33
CA VAL A 303 2.19 20.00 17.53
C VAL A 303 2.99 19.14 18.54
N CYS A 304 4.29 18.96 18.32
CA CYS A 304 5.22 18.41 19.30
C CYS A 304 5.50 19.36 20.50
N GLY A 305 4.89 20.56 20.53
CA GLY A 305 4.93 21.51 21.64
C GLY A 305 4.16 21.10 22.91
N GLY A 306 3.82 19.82 23.09
CA GLY A 306 2.95 19.32 24.17
C GLY A 306 3.49 18.14 24.98
N ASP A 307 4.81 18.00 25.15
CA ASP A 307 5.49 17.44 26.34
C ASP A 307 7.00 17.42 26.06
N LYS A 308 7.64 18.59 26.17
CA LYS A 308 9.09 18.61 26.37
C LYS A 308 9.38 17.94 27.71
N GLY A 309 9.87 16.70 27.67
CA GLY A 309 10.49 16.06 28.84
C GLY A 309 9.69 15.00 29.57
N LYS A 310 8.85 14.21 28.88
CA LYS A 310 8.67 12.82 29.32
C LYS A 310 9.56 11.95 28.46
N GLU A 311 10.65 11.48 29.05
CA GLU A 311 11.15 10.14 28.73
C GLU A 311 9.90 9.26 28.62
N GLN A 312 9.56 8.84 27.40
CA GLN A 312 8.65 7.71 27.26
C GLN A 312 9.37 6.59 27.98
N SER A 313 8.89 6.33 29.20
CA SER A 313 9.26 5.17 29.99
C SER A 313 9.33 3.98 29.06
N SER A 314 10.36 3.17 29.26
CA SER A 314 10.67 1.88 28.65
C SER A 314 9.56 0.82 28.78
N ALA A 315 8.31 1.17 28.53
CA ALA A 315 7.29 0.23 28.13
C ALA A 315 7.77 -0.32 26.80
N SER A 316 8.19 -1.59 26.77
CA SER A 316 8.57 -2.26 25.54
C SER A 316 7.43 -2.09 24.54
N SER A 317 7.55 -1.14 23.60
CA SER A 317 6.41 -0.72 22.81
C SER A 317 6.08 -1.88 21.90
N LYS A 318 4.94 -2.51 22.16
CA LYS A 318 4.45 -3.58 21.31
C LYS A 318 4.35 -3.02 19.90
N PHE A 319 5.00 -3.68 18.95
CA PHE A 319 5.01 -3.30 17.55
C PHE A 319 3.57 -2.96 17.09
N PRO A 320 3.33 -1.76 16.52
CA PRO A 320 1.99 -1.17 16.46
C PRO A 320 1.11 -1.76 15.35
N TYR A 321 1.68 -2.56 14.44
CA TYR A 321 0.96 -3.17 13.34
C TYR A 321 0.78 -4.68 13.53
N LYS A 322 -0.37 -5.19 13.09
CA LYS A 322 -0.58 -6.64 12.88
C LYS A 322 -0.17 -6.97 11.45
N CYS A 323 0.81 -7.83 11.28
CA CYS A 323 1.33 -8.17 9.96
C CYS A 323 0.93 -9.59 9.57
N SER A 324 0.81 -9.84 8.27
CA SER A 324 0.84 -11.20 7.76
C SER A 324 2.05 -11.97 8.31
N PRO A 325 1.86 -13.22 8.80
CA PRO A 325 2.96 -14.07 9.23
C PRO A 325 3.67 -14.75 8.05
N ILE A 326 3.20 -14.58 6.81
CA ILE A 326 3.76 -15.17 5.60
C ILE A 326 3.96 -14.12 4.51
N ASP A 327 4.96 -14.34 3.66
CA ASP A 327 5.23 -13.51 2.48
C ASP A 327 4.56 -14.08 1.21
N GLU A 328 4.19 -15.37 1.22
CA GLU A 328 3.55 -16.02 0.08
C GLU A 328 2.11 -15.54 -0.10
N LYS A 329 1.76 -15.23 -1.35
CA LYS A 329 0.42 -14.81 -1.74
C LYS A 329 -0.48 -16.05 -1.78
N ARG A 330 -1.61 -16.00 -1.06
CA ARG A 330 -2.62 -17.08 -1.03
C ARG A 330 -4.02 -16.58 -1.36
N TRP A 331 -4.14 -15.54 -2.17
CA TRP A 331 -5.41 -14.93 -2.53
C TRP A 331 -5.43 -14.55 -4.01
N TRP A 332 -6.59 -14.65 -4.63
CA TRP A 332 -6.81 -14.24 -6.01
C TRP A 332 -7.02 -12.74 -6.11
N THR A 333 -6.28 -12.11 -7.02
CA THR A 333 -6.47 -10.71 -7.40
C THR A 333 -7.06 -10.63 -8.80
N TYR A 334 -7.65 -9.47 -9.13
CA TYR A 334 -8.19 -9.21 -10.45
C TYR A 334 -7.16 -9.37 -11.57
N ASP A 335 -5.89 -9.07 -11.29
CA ASP A 335 -4.79 -9.20 -12.25
C ASP A 335 -4.35 -10.65 -12.49
N ASP A 336 -4.61 -11.56 -11.55
CA ASP A 336 -4.32 -12.98 -11.78
C ASP A 336 -5.44 -13.62 -12.61
N ASN A 337 -6.69 -13.41 -12.19
CA ASN A 337 -7.87 -13.90 -12.88
C ASN A 337 -9.13 -13.14 -12.40
N PRO A 338 -9.81 -12.37 -13.27
CA PRO A 338 -11.02 -11.62 -12.92
C PRO A 338 -12.17 -12.49 -12.38
N GLU A 339 -12.28 -13.74 -12.83
CA GLU A 339 -13.37 -14.64 -12.42
C GLU A 339 -13.12 -15.24 -11.03
N LEU A 340 -11.85 -15.44 -10.67
CA LEU A 340 -11.45 -15.99 -9.37
C LEU A 340 -11.18 -14.92 -8.31
N ALA A 341 -11.01 -13.66 -8.73
CA ALA A 341 -10.66 -12.54 -7.87
C ALA A 341 -11.56 -12.45 -6.64
N GLY A 342 -10.95 -12.44 -5.47
CA GLY A 342 -11.65 -12.37 -4.20
C GLY A 342 -12.33 -13.67 -3.75
N MET A 343 -12.28 -14.78 -4.49
CA MET A 343 -12.77 -16.06 -3.96
C MET A 343 -11.89 -16.53 -2.79
N CYS A 344 -12.52 -17.01 -1.72
CA CYS A 344 -11.86 -17.45 -0.49
C CYS A 344 -12.52 -18.67 0.14
N GLY A 345 -11.77 -19.34 1.00
CA GLY A 345 -12.23 -20.51 1.74
C GLY A 345 -12.08 -21.82 0.95
N LYS A 346 -12.58 -22.90 1.56
CA LYS A 346 -12.26 -24.28 1.13
C LYS A 346 -13.03 -24.75 -0.10
N SER A 347 -14.05 -24.01 -0.50
CA SER A 347 -14.79 -24.26 -1.75
C SER A 347 -14.19 -23.50 -2.94
N ALA A 348 -13.29 -22.55 -2.71
CA ALA A 348 -12.66 -21.78 -3.77
C ALA A 348 -11.59 -22.61 -4.52
N PRO A 349 -11.34 -22.31 -5.80
CA PRO A 349 -10.26 -22.91 -6.57
C PRO A 349 -8.88 -22.64 -5.95
N LEU A 350 -8.03 -23.66 -5.91
CA LEU A 350 -6.74 -23.56 -5.23
C LEU A 350 -5.82 -22.56 -5.92
N ILE A 351 -5.10 -21.77 -5.12
CA ILE A 351 -4.01 -20.90 -5.58
C ILE A 351 -2.67 -21.54 -5.19
N ASP A 352 -1.84 -21.89 -6.16
CA ASP A 352 -0.57 -22.60 -5.96
C ASP A 352 -0.69 -23.85 -5.05
N GLY A 353 -1.84 -24.53 -5.13
CA GLY A 353 -2.17 -25.71 -4.34
C GLY A 353 -2.64 -25.43 -2.90
N PHE A 354 -2.80 -24.17 -2.51
CA PHE A 354 -3.35 -23.75 -1.22
C PHE A 354 -4.83 -23.40 -1.30
N TYR A 355 -5.54 -23.56 -0.19
CA TYR A 355 -6.87 -22.98 -0.05
C TYR A 355 -6.76 -21.45 -0.03
N PRO A 356 -7.50 -20.74 -0.90
CA PRO A 356 -7.44 -19.29 -0.93
C PRO A 356 -7.95 -18.67 0.37
N VAL A 357 -7.23 -17.66 0.82
CA VAL A 357 -7.60 -16.79 1.95
C VAL A 357 -7.85 -15.38 1.45
N CYS A 358 -8.21 -14.48 2.35
CA CYS A 358 -8.26 -13.06 2.05
C CYS A 358 -6.97 -12.38 2.51
N ASP A 359 -6.60 -11.31 1.81
CA ASP A 359 -5.36 -10.57 2.08
C ASP A 359 -5.48 -9.81 3.43
N PRO A 360 -4.74 -10.21 4.47
CA PRO A 360 -4.83 -9.58 5.80
C PRO A 360 -4.39 -8.11 5.81
N ASP A 361 -3.67 -7.69 4.77
CA ASP A 361 -3.10 -6.35 4.63
C ASP A 361 -3.86 -5.49 3.62
N ASP A 362 -4.93 -5.99 2.98
CA ASP A 362 -5.87 -5.18 2.17
C ASP A 362 -7.15 -4.84 2.96
N PRO A 363 -7.30 -3.62 3.50
CA PRO A 363 -8.46 -3.28 4.34
C PRO A 363 -9.79 -3.25 3.58
N GLY A 364 -9.78 -3.27 2.24
CA GLY A 364 -10.99 -3.41 1.43
C GLY A 364 -11.47 -4.86 1.32
N HIS A 365 -10.56 -5.83 1.49
CA HIS A 365 -10.79 -7.24 1.16
C HIS A 365 -10.24 -8.22 2.21
N ALA A 366 -10.02 -7.81 3.47
CA ALA A 366 -9.38 -8.66 4.47
C ALA A 366 -10.26 -9.77 5.07
N CYS A 367 -11.58 -9.73 4.86
CA CYS A 367 -12.51 -10.67 5.48
C CYS A 367 -13.11 -11.64 4.47
N CYS A 368 -13.04 -12.94 4.75
CA CYS A 368 -13.73 -13.96 3.98
C CYS A 368 -15.16 -14.11 4.47
N GLY A 369 -16.12 -13.69 3.65
CA GLY A 369 -17.54 -13.77 3.95
C GLY A 369 -18.11 -15.18 3.80
N LYS A 370 -19.33 -15.40 4.33
CA LYS A 370 -20.03 -16.71 4.31
C LYS A 370 -20.20 -17.36 2.93
N PHE A 371 -20.20 -16.55 1.87
CA PHE A 371 -20.35 -17.03 0.50
C PHE A 371 -19.01 -17.37 -0.17
N GLY A 372 -17.89 -17.30 0.57
CA GLY A 372 -16.55 -17.57 0.07
C GLY A 372 -16.02 -16.47 -0.84
N TYR A 373 -16.30 -15.21 -0.50
CA TYR A 373 -15.72 -14.04 -1.16
C TYR A 373 -15.13 -13.06 -0.14
N CYS A 374 -14.01 -12.46 -0.51
CA CYS A 374 -13.30 -11.44 0.24
C CYS A 374 -14.01 -10.10 0.14
N GLY A 375 -14.03 -9.38 1.25
CA GLY A 375 -14.57 -8.03 1.34
C GLY A 375 -14.31 -7.40 2.70
N SER A 376 -15.09 -6.37 3.01
CA SER A 376 -14.93 -5.57 4.23
C SER A 376 -16.26 -5.12 4.83
N GLY A 377 -16.26 -4.84 6.13
CA GLY A 377 -17.45 -4.43 6.88
C GLY A 377 -18.27 -5.60 7.41
N ALA A 378 -19.38 -5.27 8.09
CA ALA A 378 -20.13 -6.25 8.88
C ALA A 378 -20.63 -7.47 8.07
N GLU A 379 -21.01 -7.28 6.80
CA GLU A 379 -21.46 -8.38 5.95
C GLU A 379 -20.40 -9.45 5.66
N PHE A 380 -19.10 -9.08 5.69
CA PHE A 380 -17.96 -9.95 5.41
C PHE A 380 -17.20 -10.36 6.67
N CYS A 381 -17.20 -9.52 7.71
CA CYS A 381 -16.37 -9.73 8.90
C CYS A 381 -17.18 -10.16 10.14
N ALA A 382 -18.48 -9.81 10.23
CA ALA A 382 -19.27 -9.97 11.47
C ALA A 382 -20.27 -11.14 11.44
N CYS A 383 -20.08 -12.12 10.57
CA CYS A 383 -20.91 -13.32 10.54
C CYS A 383 -20.24 -14.52 11.25
N PRO A 384 -21.01 -15.49 11.79
CA PRO A 384 -20.44 -16.62 12.54
C PRO A 384 -19.46 -17.49 11.76
N GLU A 385 -19.63 -17.56 10.44
CA GLU A 385 -18.81 -18.36 9.51
C GLU A 385 -17.69 -17.54 8.84
N CYS A 386 -17.67 -16.23 9.10
CA CYS A 386 -16.73 -15.31 8.47
C CYS A 386 -15.35 -15.42 9.12
N ILE A 387 -14.31 -15.21 8.32
CA ILE A 387 -12.92 -15.21 8.80
C ILE A 387 -12.33 -13.83 8.53
N ASP A 388 -12.03 -13.09 9.60
CA ASP A 388 -11.43 -11.76 9.53
C ASP A 388 -9.90 -11.86 9.66
N TYR A 389 -9.22 -11.98 8.52
CA TYR A 389 -7.76 -12.05 8.47
C TYR A 389 -7.10 -10.71 8.81
N GLY A 390 -7.81 -9.58 8.65
CA GLY A 390 -7.30 -8.27 9.03
C GLY A 390 -7.25 -8.07 10.54
N ALA A 391 -8.27 -8.57 11.25
CA ALA A 391 -8.31 -8.56 12.71
C ALA A 391 -7.31 -9.55 13.32
N ASP A 392 -7.13 -10.73 12.72
CA ASP A 392 -6.13 -11.71 13.14
C ASP A 392 -5.43 -12.37 11.93
N PRO A 393 -4.27 -11.81 11.50
CA PRO A 393 -3.52 -12.38 10.38
C PRO A 393 -3.00 -13.80 10.62
N SER A 394 -2.94 -14.28 11.87
CA SER A 394 -2.47 -15.64 12.17
C SER A 394 -3.43 -16.72 11.68
N LEU A 395 -4.70 -16.36 11.41
CA LEU A 395 -5.71 -17.25 10.85
C LEU A 395 -5.30 -17.82 9.48
N ILE A 396 -4.39 -17.17 8.75
CA ILE A 396 -3.85 -17.67 7.48
C ILE A 396 -3.05 -18.98 7.63
N LEU A 397 -2.57 -19.28 8.85
CA LEU A 397 -1.84 -20.50 9.17
C LEU A 397 -2.76 -21.61 9.66
N LYS A 398 -4.07 -21.38 9.76
CA LYS A 398 -5.02 -22.35 10.29
C LYS A 398 -5.15 -23.54 9.34
N GLU A 399 -4.68 -24.70 9.80
CA GLU A 399 -4.74 -25.94 9.05
C GLU A 399 -6.18 -26.47 8.87
N PRO A 400 -6.46 -27.23 7.78
CA PRO A 400 -5.54 -27.51 6.67
C PRO A 400 -5.38 -26.31 5.72
N VAL A 401 -4.13 -25.93 5.42
CA VAL A 401 -3.82 -24.84 4.46
C VAL A 401 -3.77 -25.33 3.01
N LYS A 402 -3.60 -26.65 2.81
CA LYS A 402 -3.71 -27.36 1.53
C LYS A 402 -4.69 -28.52 1.68
N PRO A 403 -5.31 -29.00 0.58
CA PRO A 403 -6.14 -30.19 0.62
C PRO A 403 -5.43 -31.39 1.26
N THR A 404 -6.08 -32.03 2.23
CA THR A 404 -5.56 -33.24 2.89
C THR A 404 -5.61 -34.47 1.99
N GLN A 405 -6.39 -34.39 0.90
CA GLN A 405 -6.59 -35.44 -0.08
C GLN A 405 -6.59 -34.85 -1.49
N LYS A 406 -6.43 -35.71 -2.52
CA LYS A 406 -6.56 -35.28 -3.91
C LYS A 406 -7.94 -34.63 -4.12
N VAL A 407 -7.97 -33.45 -4.72
CA VAL A 407 -9.20 -32.75 -5.06
C VAL A 407 -10.04 -33.63 -5.97
N THR A 408 -11.21 -34.03 -5.48
CA THR A 408 -12.19 -34.82 -6.20
C THR A 408 -13.58 -34.22 -6.04
N TRP A 409 -13.71 -32.92 -5.77
CA TRP A 409 -14.98 -32.20 -5.63
C TRP A 409 -15.06 -31.02 -6.59
N TYR A 410 -16.27 -30.53 -6.84
CA TYR A 410 -16.47 -29.27 -7.57
C TYR A 410 -16.16 -28.06 -6.70
N THR A 411 -15.29 -27.18 -7.19
CA THR A 411 -14.96 -25.87 -6.64
C THR A 411 -15.96 -24.81 -7.13
N GLN A 412 -15.83 -23.57 -6.63
CA GLN A 412 -16.72 -22.45 -6.98
C GLN A 412 -16.71 -22.06 -8.47
N GLU A 413 -15.68 -22.46 -9.23
CA GLU A 413 -15.59 -22.22 -10.68
C GLU A 413 -16.44 -23.19 -11.52
N ALA A 414 -16.95 -24.26 -10.90
CA ALA A 414 -17.76 -25.24 -11.62
C ALA A 414 -19.08 -24.61 -12.11
N GLU A 415 -19.55 -25.09 -13.27
CA GLU A 415 -20.82 -24.68 -13.86
C GLU A 415 -21.99 -24.73 -12.87
N ASP A 416 -22.95 -23.84 -13.07
CA ASP A 416 -24.19 -23.80 -12.29
C ASP A 416 -24.87 -25.16 -12.23
N GLY A 417 -25.24 -25.57 -11.02
CA GLY A 417 -25.84 -26.87 -10.75
C GLY A 417 -24.87 -28.00 -10.42
N ARG A 418 -23.55 -27.81 -10.58
CA ARG A 418 -22.50 -28.76 -10.14
C ARG A 418 -21.93 -28.43 -8.76
N ARG A 419 -21.91 -27.15 -8.39
CA ARG A 419 -21.37 -26.65 -7.11
C ARG A 419 -22.10 -27.30 -5.92
N GLY A 420 -21.32 -27.82 -4.96
CA GLY A 420 -21.85 -28.52 -3.79
C GLY A 420 -22.54 -29.85 -4.10
N ARG A 421 -22.34 -30.44 -5.29
CA ARG A 421 -22.86 -31.76 -5.66
C ARG A 421 -21.81 -32.85 -5.50
N CYS A 422 -22.26 -34.07 -5.21
CA CYS A 422 -21.41 -35.22 -4.96
C CYS A 422 -22.12 -36.54 -5.31
N GLY A 423 -21.36 -37.62 -5.40
CA GLY A 423 -21.86 -38.97 -5.67
C GLY A 423 -21.79 -39.36 -7.14
N ARG A 424 -22.09 -40.63 -7.42
CA ARG A 424 -21.93 -41.26 -8.74
C ARG A 424 -22.96 -40.81 -9.78
N GLU A 425 -24.08 -40.25 -9.34
CA GLU A 425 -25.16 -39.75 -10.21
C GLU A 425 -24.92 -38.32 -10.70
N VAL A 426 -23.91 -37.65 -10.14
CA VAL A 426 -23.48 -36.32 -10.57
C VAL A 426 -22.45 -36.50 -11.70
N PRO A 427 -22.44 -35.63 -12.72
CA PRO A 427 -21.43 -35.67 -13.77
C PRO A 427 -20.01 -35.82 -13.19
N PRO A 428 -19.14 -36.66 -13.79
CA PRO A 428 -17.79 -36.83 -13.30
C PRO A 428 -16.97 -35.56 -13.48
N LEU A 429 -15.85 -35.49 -12.75
CA LEU A 429 -14.80 -34.52 -13.01
C LEU A 429 -14.12 -34.81 -14.36
N GLU A 430 -13.29 -33.88 -14.83
CA GLU A 430 -12.59 -34.01 -16.12
C GLU A 430 -11.72 -35.27 -16.21
N ASP A 431 -11.18 -35.73 -15.08
CA ASP A 431 -10.38 -36.97 -15.00
C ASP A 431 -11.24 -38.25 -14.88
N GLY A 432 -12.56 -38.14 -15.01
CA GLY A 432 -13.51 -39.25 -14.94
C GLY A 432 -13.86 -39.69 -13.52
N THR A 433 -13.31 -39.06 -12.48
CA THR A 433 -13.62 -39.42 -11.09
C THR A 433 -15.00 -38.90 -10.67
N ALA A 434 -15.70 -39.68 -9.86
CA ALA A 434 -16.99 -39.26 -9.30
C ALA A 434 -16.78 -38.16 -8.25
N PRO A 435 -17.55 -37.07 -8.29
CA PRO A 435 -17.34 -35.95 -7.38
C PRO A 435 -17.65 -36.35 -5.94
N THR A 436 -16.79 -35.93 -5.02
CA THR A 436 -16.92 -36.07 -3.58
C THR A 436 -17.24 -34.72 -2.95
N CYS A 437 -17.40 -34.70 -1.63
CA CYS A 437 -17.44 -33.46 -0.86
C CYS A 437 -16.06 -33.15 -0.32
N ASN A 438 -15.72 -31.87 -0.17
CA ASN A 438 -14.42 -31.49 0.37
C ASN A 438 -14.31 -31.97 1.84
N PRO A 439 -13.43 -32.94 2.16
CA PRO A 439 -13.30 -33.48 3.52
C PRO A 439 -12.80 -32.45 4.53
N ASP A 440 -12.14 -31.39 4.06
CA ASP A 440 -11.59 -30.33 4.90
C ASP A 440 -12.64 -29.27 5.24
N ASP A 441 -13.80 -29.25 4.56
CA ASP A 441 -14.86 -28.26 4.78
C ASP A 441 -15.76 -28.62 5.98
N GLN A 442 -15.75 -27.78 7.02
CA GLN A 442 -16.54 -28.04 8.23
C GLN A 442 -18.06 -28.00 7.98
N ASN A 443 -18.50 -27.28 6.96
CA ASN A 443 -19.90 -27.06 6.63
C ASN A 443 -20.40 -27.98 5.50
N ALA A 444 -19.49 -28.53 4.69
CA ALA A 444 -19.86 -29.27 3.47
C ALA A 444 -18.96 -30.50 3.17
N HIS A 445 -18.65 -31.33 4.17
CA HIS A 445 -17.79 -32.53 4.01
C HIS A 445 -18.55 -33.86 3.82
N CYS A 446 -19.86 -33.90 4.05
CA CYS A 446 -20.67 -35.12 3.91
C CYS A 446 -21.51 -35.09 2.63
N CYS A 447 -21.51 -36.20 1.88
CA CYS A 447 -22.39 -36.38 0.73
C CYS A 447 -23.73 -36.99 1.15
N SER A 448 -24.83 -36.32 0.84
CA SER A 448 -26.19 -36.84 1.06
C SER A 448 -26.61 -37.82 -0.04
N ASN A 449 -27.63 -38.65 0.23
CA ASN A 449 -28.22 -39.55 -0.77
C ASN A 449 -28.79 -38.79 -1.98
N GLY A 450 -29.17 -37.51 -1.82
CA GLY A 450 -29.62 -36.66 -2.93
C GLY A 450 -28.48 -36.09 -3.77
N GLY A 451 -27.23 -36.43 -3.46
CA GLY A 451 -26.04 -35.95 -4.18
C GLY A 451 -25.69 -34.50 -3.89
N TYR A 452 -25.90 -34.04 -2.66
CA TYR A 452 -25.53 -32.71 -2.16
C TYR A 452 -24.57 -32.78 -0.98
N CYS A 453 -23.59 -31.89 -0.95
CA CYS A 453 -22.66 -31.72 0.15
C CYS A 453 -23.29 -30.91 1.30
N GLY A 454 -23.03 -31.34 2.53
CA GLY A 454 -23.46 -30.68 3.75
C GLY A 454 -22.69 -31.16 4.98
N ASN A 455 -23.09 -30.75 6.18
CA ASN A 455 -22.41 -31.07 7.43
C ASN A 455 -23.12 -32.14 8.28
N SER A 456 -24.37 -32.47 7.97
CA SER A 456 -25.15 -33.41 8.78
C SER A 456 -25.16 -34.80 8.14
N LYS A 457 -24.74 -35.81 8.90
CA LYS A 457 -25.08 -37.23 8.65
C LYS A 457 -26.55 -37.48 8.98
N ARG A 458 -27.50 -36.70 8.45
CA ARG A 458 -28.92 -37.04 8.60
C ARG A 458 -29.29 -38.07 7.55
N GLY A 459 -29.16 -39.34 7.94
CA GLY A 459 -30.05 -40.36 7.43
C GLY A 459 -31.50 -39.93 7.67
N PHE A 460 -32.36 -40.15 6.69
CA PHE A 460 -33.79 -39.99 6.83
C PHE A 460 -34.30 -40.79 8.05
N PRO A 461 -35.40 -40.35 8.71
CA PRO A 461 -36.00 -41.14 9.78
C PRO A 461 -36.32 -42.53 9.26
N GLN A 462 -36.03 -43.57 10.05
CA GLN A 462 -36.54 -44.92 9.80
C GLN A 462 -38.04 -44.80 9.56
N ALA A 463 -38.48 -45.24 8.38
CA ALA A 463 -39.89 -45.39 8.08
C ALA A 463 -40.50 -46.27 9.19
N SER A 464 -41.48 -45.70 9.89
CA SER A 464 -42.36 -46.44 10.78
C SER A 464 -43.01 -47.57 10.00
N ALA A 465 -42.74 -48.80 10.42
CA ALA A 465 -43.55 -49.98 10.13
C ALA A 465 -44.58 -50.16 11.26
#